data_AF-A0A958MT16-F1
#
_entry.id   AF-A0A958MT16-F1
#
_cell.length_a   1.000
_cell.length_b   1.000
_cell.length_c   1.000
_cell.angle_alpha   90.00
_cell.angle_beta   90.00
_cell.angle_gamma   90.00
#
_symmetry.space_group_name_H-M   'P 1'
#
loop_
_entity.id
_entity.type
_entity.pdbx_description
1 polymer ?
#
loop_
_entity_poly.entity_id
_entity_poly.type
_entity_poly.pdbx_seq_one_letter_code
_entity_poly.pdbx_strand_id
1 'polypeptide(L)'
;DQLRQKNETLGQLAWIGMNLADRADTRQWSTLPETFQIARMYLPAGTYKVRVEGLTDNGKKSGEEMAPVEIKVKPGKKTFMTWRSVR
;
A
#
# COMPACT_ATOMS: atom_id res chain seq x y z
N ASP A 1 -32.07 -5.17 6.39
CA ASP A 1 -33.35 -5.28 7.12
C ASP A 1 -34.10 -6.60 6.89
N GLN A 2 -34.06 -7.21 5.69
CA GLN A 2 -34.84 -8.43 5.40
C GLN A 2 -34.43 -9.70 6.17
N LEU A 3 -33.20 -9.81 6.68
CA LEU A 3 -32.77 -10.95 7.51
C LEU A 3 -33.36 -10.92 8.92
N ARG A 4 -33.62 -9.73 9.46
CA ARG A 4 -34.20 -9.54 10.80
C ARG A 4 -35.67 -9.96 10.87
N GLN A 5 -36.39 -9.83 9.75
CA GLN A 5 -37.83 -10.12 9.65
C GLN A 5 -38.16 -11.62 9.57
N LYS A 6 -37.21 -12.49 9.19
CA LYS A 6 -37.47 -13.95 9.04
C LYS A 6 -37.00 -14.80 10.22
N ASN A 7 -35.97 -14.38 10.95
CA ASN A 7 -35.48 -15.05 12.15
C ASN A 7 -34.70 -14.04 13.00
N GLU A 8 -35.26 -13.68 14.15
CA GLU A 8 -34.70 -12.66 15.05
C GLU A 8 -33.29 -13.03 15.54
N THR A 9 -33.08 -14.30 15.87
CA THR A 9 -31.78 -14.86 16.29
C THR A 9 -30.72 -14.80 15.19
N LEU A 10 -31.08 -15.11 13.95
CA LEU A 10 -30.17 -14.99 12.81
C LEU A 10 -29.82 -13.52 12.52
N GLY A 11 -30.80 -12.63 12.66
CA GLY A 11 -30.59 -11.18 12.56
C GLY A 11 -29.63 -10.65 13.62
N GLN A 12 -29.74 -11.12 14.86
CA GLN A 12 -28.84 -10.76 15.96
C GLN A 12 -27.42 -11.28 15.72
N LEU A 13 -27.25 -12.54 15.30
CA LEU A 13 -25.93 -13.10 14.98
C LEU A 13 -25.25 -12.36 13.82
N ALA A 14 -26.00 -12.03 12.76
CA ALA A 14 -25.49 -11.24 11.65
C ALA A 14 -25.09 -9.82 12.08
N TRP A 15 -25.88 -9.18 12.96
CA TRP A 15 -25.55 -7.86 13.49
C TRP A 15 -24.26 -7.90 14.33
N ILE A 16 -24.12 -8.88 15.24
CA ILE A 16 -22.88 -9.07 16.02
C ILE A 16 -21.69 -9.29 15.08
N GLY A 17 -21.82 -10.18 14.09
CA GLY A 17 -20.76 -10.46 13.12
C GLY A 17 -20.35 -9.22 12.32
N MET A 18 -21.32 -8.40 11.91
CA MET A 18 -21.06 -7.17 11.16
C MET A 18 -20.38 -6.10 12.00
N ASN A 19 -20.77 -5.93 13.27
CA ASN A 19 -20.13 -4.96 14.18
C ASN A 19 -18.72 -5.40 14.60
N LEU A 20 -18.48 -6.71 14.75
CA LEU A 20 -17.13 -7.24 15.00
C LEU A 20 -16.21 -7.12 13.77
N ALA A 21 -16.80 -7.22 12.57
CA ALA A 21 -16.07 -7.06 11.32
C ALA A 21 -15.85 -5.58 10.94
N ASP A 22 -16.64 -4.66 11.51
CA ASP A 22 -16.48 -3.24 11.28
C ASP A 22 -15.20 -2.75 11.97
N ARG A 23 -14.26 -2.26 11.15
CA ARG A 23 -13.01 -1.68 11.61
C ARG A 23 -12.98 -0.26 11.10
N ALA A 24 -13.16 0.68 12.02
CA ALA A 24 -12.98 2.09 11.72
C ALA A 24 -11.63 2.33 11.05
N ASP A 25 -11.64 3.05 9.93
CA ASP A 25 -10.40 3.44 9.26
C ASP A 25 -9.69 4.48 10.14
N THR A 26 -8.63 4.05 10.82
CA THR A 26 -7.80 4.92 11.67
C THR A 26 -6.72 5.63 10.86
N ARG A 27 -6.71 5.52 9.52
CA ARG A 27 -5.72 6.21 8.69
C ARG A 27 -6.03 7.68 8.65
N GLN A 28 -5.04 8.49 9.00
CA GLN A 28 -5.15 9.93 8.89
C GLN A 28 -4.96 10.36 7.44
N TRP A 29 -6.03 10.80 6.79
CA TRP A 29 -6.04 11.18 5.38
C TRP A 29 -5.13 12.38 5.07
N SER A 30 -4.77 13.20 6.07
CA SER A 30 -3.79 14.29 5.89
C SER A 30 -2.36 13.80 5.60
N THR A 31 -2.09 12.49 5.71
CA THR A 31 -0.78 11.90 5.37
C THR A 31 -0.82 11.15 4.03
N LEU A 32 -1.96 11.18 3.33
CA LEU A 32 -2.06 10.59 2.00
C LEU A 32 -1.16 11.38 1.04
N PRO A 33 -0.29 10.72 0.26
CA PRO A 33 0.54 11.43 -0.71
C PRO A 33 -0.35 12.03 -1.80
N GLU A 34 0.07 13.19 -2.32
CA GLU A 34 -0.60 13.88 -3.42
C GLU A 34 -0.67 13.00 -4.68
N THR A 35 0.38 12.21 -4.93
CA THR A 35 0.46 11.30 -6.08
C THR A 35 0.99 9.92 -5.69
N PHE A 36 0.63 8.91 -6.49
CA PHE A 36 1.20 7.56 -6.42
C PHE A 36 1.92 7.26 -7.73
N GLN A 37 3.18 6.86 -7.64
CA GLN A 37 3.99 6.49 -8.80
C GLN A 37 4.46 5.04 -8.66
N ILE A 38 4.40 4.28 -9.75
CA ILE A 38 4.79 2.87 -9.76
C ILE A 38 5.76 2.63 -10.91
N ALA A 39 6.97 2.21 -10.58
CA ALA A 39 7.94 1.69 -11.54
C ALA A 39 8.04 0.17 -11.42
N ARG A 40 8.13 -0.53 -12.55
CA ARG A 40 8.29 -1.99 -12.60
C ARG A 40 9.43 -2.36 -13.55
N MET A 41 10.30 -3.24 -13.08
CA MET A 41 11.40 -3.80 -13.86
C MET A 41 11.41 -5.32 -13.74
N TYR A 42 11.73 -6.01 -14.84
CA TYR A 42 12.03 -7.44 -14.83
C TYR A 42 13.51 -7.63 -14.56
N LEU A 43 13.84 -8.38 -13.52
CA LEU A 43 15.22 -8.66 -13.11
C LEU A 43 15.40 -10.17 -12.92
N PRO A 44 16.56 -10.73 -13.30
CA PRO A 44 16.98 -12.06 -12.87
C PRO A 44 17.00 -12.18 -11.33
N ALA A 45 17.03 -13.41 -10.83
CA ALA A 45 17.23 -13.63 -9.40
C ALA A 45 18.64 -13.15 -8.99
N GLY A 46 18.72 -12.42 -7.88
CA GLY A 46 19.96 -11.79 -7.45
C GLY A 46 19.78 -10.77 -6.33
N THR A 47 20.89 -10.17 -5.93
CA THR A 47 20.94 -9.08 -4.96
C THR A 47 21.30 -7.79 -5.68
N TYR A 48 20.51 -6.74 -5.48
CA TYR A 48 20.64 -5.46 -6.17
C TYR A 48 20.67 -4.32 -5.18
N LYS A 49 21.51 -3.31 -5.42
CA LYS A 49 21.41 -2.01 -4.76
C LYS A 49 20.48 -1.12 -5.55
N VAL A 50 19.41 -0.67 -4.92
CA VAL A 50 18.38 0.17 -5.53
C VAL A 50 18.36 1.53 -4.87
N ARG A 51 18.21 2.55 -5.72
CA ARG A 51 18.14 3.97 -5.36
C ARG A 51 16.94 4.57 -6.08
N VAL A 52 16.25 5.50 -5.42
CA VAL A 52 15.12 6.22 -6.01
C VAL A 52 15.40 7.71 -5.87
N GLU A 53 15.23 8.44 -6.97
CA GLU A 53 15.33 9.90 -7.00
C GLU A 53 13.98 10.48 -7.39
N GLY A 54 13.53 11.50 -6.67
CA GLY A 54 12.41 12.32 -7.08
C GLY A 54 12.79 13.21 -8.26
N LEU A 55 11.87 13.37 -9.20
CA LEU A 55 12.02 14.27 -10.35
C LEU A 55 10.96 15.37 -10.29
N THR A 56 11.30 16.55 -10.78
CA THR A 56 10.36 17.65 -11.06
C THR A 56 9.63 17.40 -12.38
N ASP A 57 8.58 18.18 -12.64
CA ASP A 57 7.77 18.07 -13.86
C ASP A 57 8.59 18.22 -15.16
N ASN A 58 9.74 18.89 -15.08
CA ASN A 58 10.67 19.08 -16.20
C ASN A 58 11.78 17.99 -16.25
N GLY A 59 11.63 16.90 -15.49
CA GLY A 59 12.56 15.77 -15.45
C GLY A 59 13.88 16.03 -14.72
N LYS A 60 14.03 17.16 -14.02
CA LYS A 60 15.22 17.45 -13.19
C LYS A 60 15.08 16.83 -11.82
N LYS A 61 16.19 16.58 -11.11
CA LYS A 61 16.14 16.07 -9.72
C LYS A 61 15.37 17.04 -8.82
N SER A 62 14.44 16.53 -8.01
CA SER A 62 13.69 17.32 -7.03
C SER A 62 14.51 17.65 -5.77
N GLY A 63 15.64 16.96 -5.58
CA GLY A 63 16.43 17.00 -4.34
C GLY A 63 16.03 15.93 -3.33
N GLU A 64 14.91 15.23 -3.57
CA GLU A 64 14.50 14.09 -2.76
C GLU A 64 15.15 12.81 -3.27
N GLU A 65 15.77 12.07 -2.37
CA GLU A 65 16.47 10.83 -2.70
C GLU A 65 16.29 9.80 -1.58
N MET A 66 16.04 8.56 -1.97
CA MET A 66 16.10 7.43 -1.06
C MET A 66 17.54 6.91 -1.01
N ALA A 67 18.07 6.75 0.20
CA ALA A 67 19.37 6.10 0.40
C ALA A 67 19.40 4.73 -0.30
N PRO A 68 20.55 4.30 -0.85
CA PRO A 68 20.65 3.00 -1.51
C PRO A 68 20.27 1.86 -0.56
N VAL A 69 19.30 1.03 -0.98
CA VAL A 69 18.86 -0.14 -0.24
C VAL A 69 19.21 -1.39 -1.02
N GLU A 70 19.70 -2.41 -0.31
CA GLU A 70 19.93 -3.71 -0.91
C GLU A 70 18.63 -4.53 -0.91
N ILE A 71 18.23 -5.00 -2.09
CA ILE A 71 17.06 -5.85 -2.27
C ILE A 71 17.47 -7.20 -2.83
N LYS A 72 16.81 -8.26 -2.36
CA LYS A 72 16.97 -9.62 -2.88
C LYS A 72 15.76 -10.00 -3.73
N VAL A 73 16.00 -10.27 -5.01
CA VAL A 73 15.01 -10.79 -5.95
C VAL A 73 15.12 -12.31 -5.97
N LYS A 74 14.05 -13.00 -5.57
CA LYS A 74 13.97 -14.45 -5.57
C LYS A 74 13.36 -14.95 -6.90
N PRO A 75 13.77 -16.13 -7.40
CA PRO A 75 13.23 -16.67 -8.65
C PRO A 75 11.71 -16.84 -8.56
N GLY A 76 10.99 -16.37 -9.58
CA GLY A 76 9.52 -16.47 -9.67
C GLY A 76 8.74 -15.66 -8.63
N LYS A 77 9.39 -14.77 -7.87
CA LYS A 77 8.73 -13.92 -6.86
C LYS A 77 8.76 -12.46 -7.27
N LYS A 78 7.66 -11.75 -7.02
CA LYS A 78 7.63 -10.28 -7.08
C LYS A 78 8.21 -9.73 -5.78
N THR A 79 9.18 -8.84 -5.90
CA THR A 79 9.71 -8.06 -4.79
C THR A 79 9.15 -6.63 -4.91
N PHE A 80 8.58 -6.12 -3.84
CA PHE A 80 8.04 -4.76 -3.78
C PHE A 80 8.91 -3.92 -2.87
N MET A 81 9.12 -2.67 -3.27
CA MET A 81 9.78 -1.65 -2.47
C MET A 81 8.91 -0.42 -2.50
N THR A 82 8.69 0.19 -1.34
CA THR A 82 7.88 1.38 -1.20
C THR A 82 8.74 2.47 -0.58
N TRP A 83 8.73 3.64 -1.22
CA TRP A 83 9.33 4.85 -0.69
C TRP A 83 8.25 5.93 -0.67
N ARG A 84 8.19 6.68 0.43
CA ARG A 84 7.35 7.86 0.57
C ARG A 84 8.27 9.06 0.60
N SER A 85 8.09 9.97 -0.35
CA SER A 85 8.66 11.30 -0.28
C SER A 85 7.72 12.20 0.55
N VAL A 86 8.31 13.15 1.26
CA VAL A 86 7.64 14.09 2.16
C VAL A 86 8.15 15.47 1.78
N ARG A 87 7.77 15.91 0.59
CA ARG A 87 8.19 17.20 0.07
C ARG A 87 7.77 18.35 1.00
#